data_AF-E6QHX4-F1
#
_entry.id   AF-E6QHX4-F1
#
_cell.length_a   1.000
_cell.length_b   1.000
_cell.length_c   1.000
_cell.angle_alpha   90.00
_cell.angle_beta   90.00
_cell.angle_gamma   90.00
#
_symmetry.space_group_name_H-M   'P 1'
#
loop_
_entity.id
_entity.type
_entity.pdbx_description
1 polymer ?
#
loop_
_entity_poly.entity_id
_entity_poly.type
_entity_poly.pdbx_seq_one_letter_code
_entity_poly.pdbx_strand_id
1 'polypeptide(L)'
;MRQVSLREFRTRGSKALLAVPPGETVLLSGQQGPAYFLVPVFGDVALEDRELRRAMAKSSLRENWTRAKAVEQGGMGAEEMEQEIDLEIDLEIDQVRSIRQRSKTE
;
A
#
# COMPACT_ATOMS: atom_id res chain seq x y z
N MET A 1 -23.30 -4.22 7.06
CA MET A 1 -22.74 -5.56 6.79
C MET A 1 -23.89 -6.50 6.51
N ARG A 2 -23.84 -7.25 5.41
CA ARG A 2 -24.95 -8.12 4.99
C ARG A 2 -24.51 -9.58 4.92
N GLN A 3 -25.37 -10.50 5.36
CA GLN A 3 -25.09 -11.92 5.29
C GLN A 3 -25.72 -12.51 4.03
N VAL A 4 -24.94 -13.30 3.29
CA VAL A 4 -25.39 -14.07 2.13
C VAL A 4 -25.02 -15.53 2.37
N SER A 5 -25.92 -16.45 2.06
CA SER A 5 -25.63 -17.88 2.20
C SER A 5 -24.53 -18.29 1.24
N LEU A 6 -23.55 -19.05 1.73
CA LEU A 6 -22.48 -19.59 0.89
C LEU A 6 -23.01 -20.52 -0.21
N ARG A 7 -24.13 -21.21 0.06
CA ARG A 7 -24.83 -22.03 -0.94
C ARG A 7 -25.42 -21.17 -2.05
N GLU A 8 -26.07 -20.06 -1.69
CA GLU A 8 -26.66 -19.13 -2.65
C GLU A 8 -25.59 -18.43 -3.50
N PHE A 9 -24.49 -18.01 -2.87
CA PHE A 9 -23.37 -17.41 -3.57
C PHE A 9 -22.71 -18.41 -4.53
N ARG A 10 -22.57 -19.69 -4.15
CA ARG A 10 -22.04 -20.73 -5.04
C ARG A 10 -22.92 -20.98 -6.27
N THR A 11 -24.25 -20.89 -6.14
CA THR A 11 -25.16 -21.16 -7.26
C THR A 11 -25.37 -19.95 -8.16
N ARG A 12 -25.46 -18.74 -7.59
CA ARG A 12 -25.79 -17.51 -8.33
C ARG A 12 -24.58 -16.63 -8.63
N GLY A 13 -23.45 -16.87 -7.98
CA GLY A 13 -22.24 -16.04 -8.09
C GLY A 13 -22.51 -14.59 -7.70
N SER A 14 -21.99 -13.65 -8.50
CA SER A 14 -22.17 -12.20 -8.31
C SER A 14 -23.63 -11.76 -8.31
N LYS A 15 -24.56 -12.52 -8.92
CA LYS A 15 -26.00 -12.18 -8.88
C LYS A 15 -26.60 -12.29 -7.47
N ALA A 16 -26.00 -13.07 -6.58
CA ALA A 16 -26.39 -13.10 -5.17
C ALA A 16 -26.05 -11.79 -4.44
N LEU A 17 -25.13 -11.00 -4.98
CA LEU A 17 -24.69 -9.73 -4.40
C LEU A 17 -25.48 -8.53 -4.91
N LEU A 18 -26.40 -8.68 -5.86
CA LEU A 18 -27.18 -7.57 -6.42
C LEU A 18 -28.03 -6.84 -5.37
N ALA A 19 -28.43 -7.53 -4.31
CA ALA A 19 -29.17 -6.93 -3.22
C ALA A 19 -28.26 -6.14 -2.26
N VAL A 20 -26.93 -6.34 -2.32
CA VAL A 20 -25.96 -5.69 -1.45
C VAL A 20 -25.63 -4.31 -2.01
N PRO A 21 -25.80 -3.23 -1.24
CA PRO A 21 -25.33 -1.90 -1.61
C PRO A 21 -23.84 -1.89 -1.99
N PRO A 22 -23.44 -1.07 -2.97
CA PRO A 22 -22.03 -0.90 -3.29
C PRO A 22 -21.28 -0.38 -2.06
N GLY A 23 -20.13 -0.99 -1.75
CA GLY A 23 -19.29 -0.64 -0.60
C GLY A 23 -19.61 -1.36 0.70
N GLU A 24 -20.64 -2.19 0.74
CA GLU A 24 -20.92 -2.98 1.94
C GLU A 24 -20.10 -4.28 1.98
N THR A 25 -19.48 -4.55 3.12
CA THR A 25 -18.87 -5.86 3.40
C THR A 25 -19.95 -6.94 3.50
N VAL A 26 -19.71 -8.07 2.81
CA VAL A 26 -20.60 -9.23 2.79
C VAL A 26 -19.99 -10.39 3.54
N LEU A 27 -20.77 -10.96 4.46
CA LEU A 27 -20.44 -12.21 5.13
C LEU A 27 -21.04 -13.38 4.35
N LEU A 28 -20.19 -14.24 3.80
CA LEU A 28 -20.58 -15.52 3.22
C LEU A 28 -20.47 -16.62 4.27
N SER A 29 -21.58 -17.24 4.65
CA SER A 29 -21.56 -18.33 5.62
C SER A 29 -22.47 -19.50 5.22
N GLY A 30 -22.02 -20.72 5.55
CA GLY A 30 -22.81 -21.94 5.48
C GLY A 30 -23.35 -22.34 6.86
N GLN A 31 -24.20 -23.38 6.92
CA GLN A 31 -24.71 -23.91 8.19
C GLN A 31 -23.60 -24.50 9.07
N GLN A 32 -22.65 -25.22 8.45
CA GLN A 32 -21.49 -25.82 9.10
C GLN A 32 -20.32 -25.64 8.14
N GLY A 33 -19.42 -24.70 8.42
CA GLY A 33 -18.28 -24.44 7.54
C GLY A 33 -17.67 -23.05 7.73
N PRO A 34 -16.59 -22.77 6.97
CA PRO A 34 -15.88 -21.52 7.05
C PRO A 34 -16.76 -20.33 6.66
N ALA A 35 -16.57 -19.23 7.36
CA ALA A 35 -17.15 -17.94 7.04
C ALA A 35 -16.13 -17.09 6.28
N TYR A 36 -16.55 -16.49 5.18
CA TYR A 36 -15.71 -15.61 4.37
C TYR A 36 -16.25 -14.19 4.38
N PHE A 37 -15.37 -13.21 4.42
CA PHE A 37 -15.72 -11.81 4.22
C PHE A 37 -15.34 -11.40 2.81
N LEU A 38 -16.33 -10.96 2.04
CA LEU A 38 -16.12 -10.22 0.80
C LEU A 38 -16.07 -8.75 1.15
N VAL A 39 -14.87 -8.16 1.10
CA VAL A 39 -14.65 -6.73 1.33
C VAL A 39 -14.54 -6.05 -0.02
N PRO A 40 -15.46 -5.13 -0.37
CA PRO A 40 -15.35 -4.37 -1.60
C PRO A 40 -14.13 -3.46 -1.52
N VAL A 41 -13.26 -3.57 -2.52
CA VAL A 41 -12.14 -2.66 -2.73
C VAL A 41 -12.53 -1.64 -3.78
N PHE A 42 -12.41 -0.37 -3.44
CA PHE A 42 -12.64 0.74 -4.34
C PHE A 42 -11.29 1.22 -4.87
N GLY A 43 -11.20 1.47 -6.18
CA GLY A 43 -9.95 1.89 -6.80
C GLY A 43 -8.91 0.78 -6.91
N ASP A 44 -7.69 1.17 -7.26
CA ASP A 44 -6.55 0.26 -7.40
C ASP A 44 -5.78 0.18 -6.08
N VAL A 45 -6.26 -0.70 -5.19
CA VAL A 45 -5.67 -0.88 -3.86
C VAL A 45 -4.22 -1.37 -3.94
N ALA A 46 -3.84 -2.08 -5.01
CA ALA A 46 -2.45 -2.49 -5.20
C ALA A 46 -1.55 -1.28 -5.51
N LEU A 47 -2.06 -0.31 -6.27
CA LEU A 47 -1.38 0.95 -6.52
C LEU A 47 -1.30 1.81 -5.24
N GLU A 48 -2.40 1.95 -4.51
CA GLU A 48 -2.43 2.72 -3.25
C GLU A 48 -1.48 2.14 -2.20
N ASP A 49 -1.48 0.83 -2.00
CA ASP A 49 -0.58 0.12 -1.08
C ASP A 49 0.90 0.27 -1.52
N ARG A 50 1.17 0.23 -2.83
CA ARG A 50 2.52 0.49 -3.37
C ARG A 50 2.97 1.93 -3.10
N GLU A 51 2.10 2.90 -3.30
CA GLU A 51 2.38 4.31 -3.03
C GLU A 51 2.60 4.57 -1.55
N LEU A 52 1.77 3.98 -0.68
CA LEU A 52 1.92 4.05 0.77
C LEU A 52 3.26 3.48 1.22
N ARG A 53 3.62 2.27 0.77
CA ARG A 53 4.94 1.67 1.09
C ARG A 53 6.09 2.55 0.61
N ARG A 54 5.94 3.17 -0.57
CA ARG A 54 6.96 4.09 -1.10
C ARG A 54 7.08 5.34 -0.23
N ALA A 55 5.97 5.94 0.19
CA ALA A 55 5.95 7.09 1.09
C ALA A 55 6.58 6.75 2.45
N MET A 56 6.23 5.60 3.02
CA MET A 56 6.82 5.10 4.27
C MET A 56 8.33 4.87 4.14
N ALA A 57 8.78 4.24 3.05
CA ALA A 57 10.20 4.05 2.79
C ALA A 57 10.93 5.40 2.64
N LYS A 58 10.33 6.37 1.93
CA LYS A 58 10.88 7.72 1.79
C LYS A 58 11.02 8.42 3.14
N SER A 59 9.98 8.36 3.97
CA SER A 59 9.99 8.91 5.34
C SER A 59 11.05 8.25 6.22
N SER A 60 11.18 6.93 6.14
CA SER A 60 12.19 6.20 6.94
C SER A 60 13.61 6.53 6.50
N LEU A 61 13.84 6.63 5.19
CA LEU A 61 15.13 7.02 4.63
C LEU A 61 15.48 8.46 5.07
N ARG A 62 14.52 9.38 5.00
CA ARG A 62 14.65 10.75 5.47
C ARG A 62 15.00 10.87 6.95
N GLU A 63 14.36 10.07 7.80
CA GLU A 63 14.66 10.03 9.23
C GLU A 63 16.10 9.55 9.49
N ASN A 64 16.54 8.50 8.77
CA ASN A 64 17.91 7.99 8.90
C ASN A 64 18.95 9.02 8.45
N TRP A 65 18.70 9.72 7.34
CA TRP A 65 19.57 10.82 6.87
C TRP A 65 19.61 11.98 7.86
N THR A 66 18.46 12.39 8.39
CA THR A 66 18.39 13.45 9.42
C THR A 66 19.21 13.07 10.66
N ARG A 67 19.14 11.80 11.09
CA ARG A 67 19.94 11.29 12.21
C ARG A 67 21.44 11.25 11.87
N ALA A 68 21.81 10.81 10.66
CA ALA A 68 23.21 10.78 10.23
C ALA A 68 23.82 12.19 10.17
N LYS A 69 23.11 13.16 9.57
CA LYS A 69 23.54 14.57 9.48
C LYS A 69 23.51 15.30 10.83
N ALA A 70 22.59 14.96 11.74
CA ALA A 70 22.60 15.49 13.10
C ALA A 70 23.84 15.03 13.90
N VAL A 71 24.38 13.85 13.58
CA VAL A 71 25.65 13.34 14.14
C VAL A 71 26.85 13.98 13.44
N GLU A 72 26.74 14.26 12.14
CA GLU A 72 27.75 14.90 11.30
C GLU A 72 27.64 16.44 11.37
N GLN A 73 28.03 17.01 12.52
CA GLN A 73 27.93 18.44 12.81
C GLN A 73 28.43 19.36 11.68
N GLY A 74 27.52 20.12 11.07
CA GLY A 74 27.82 21.23 10.17
C GLY A 74 26.60 22.15 10.06
N GLY A 75 26.78 23.43 10.39
CA GLY A 75 25.72 24.43 10.53
C GLY A 75 25.04 24.85 9.23
N MET A 76 24.30 23.95 8.60
CA MET A 76 23.33 24.26 7.55
C MET A 76 22.01 24.72 8.17
N GLY A 77 21.35 25.70 7.54
CA GLY A 77 20.00 26.09 7.92
C GLY A 77 19.02 24.95 7.69
N ALA A 78 17.95 24.87 8.50
CA ALA A 78 16.98 23.76 8.45
C ALA A 78 16.36 23.56 7.05
N GLU A 79 16.12 24.64 6.31
CA GLU A 79 15.57 24.58 4.95
C GLU A 79 16.58 24.08 3.90
N GLU A 80 17.86 24.48 4.02
CA GLU A 80 18.93 24.00 3.12
C GLU A 80 19.20 22.51 3.36
N MET A 81 19.16 22.09 4.62
CA MET A 81 19.27 20.69 5.02
C MET A 81 18.11 19.84 4.48
N GLU A 82 16.88 20.35 4.54
CA GLU A 82 15.70 19.65 4.03
C GLU A 82 15.79 19.42 2.51
N GLN A 83 16.25 20.42 1.75
CA GLN A 83 16.45 20.31 0.31
C GLN A 83 17.56 19.33 -0.07
N GLU A 84 18.69 19.33 0.66
CA GLU A 84 19.80 18.39 0.42
C GLU A 84 19.35 16.95 0.67
N ILE A 85 18.63 16.71 1.78
CA ILE A 85 18.11 15.39 2.13
C ILE A 85 17.11 14.88 1.08
N ASP A 86 16.21 15.73 0.60
CA ASP A 86 15.23 15.32 -0.42
C ASP A 86 15.90 14.96 -1.76
N LEU A 87 16.91 15.72 -2.17
CA LEU A 87 17.69 15.45 -3.38
C LEU A 87 18.44 14.11 -3.31
N GLU A 88 19.10 13.83 -2.18
CA GLU A 88 19.86 12.59 -1.99
C GLU A 88 18.96 11.36 -1.92
N ILE A 89 17.81 11.48 -1.25
CA ILE A 89 16.77 10.45 -1.23
C ILE A 89 16.27 10.13 -2.63
N ASP A 90 16.00 11.15 -3.45
CA ASP A 90 15.49 10.93 -4.80
C ASP A 90 16.55 10.27 -5.70
N LEU A 91 17.83 10.63 -5.56
CA LEU A 91 18.94 9.96 -6.24
C LEU A 91 19.04 8.48 -5.87
N GLU A 92 18.94 8.14 -4.59
CA GLU A 92 19.04 6.75 -4.13
C GLU A 92 17.82 5.91 -4.55
N ILE A 93 16.63 6.51 -4.55
CA ILE A 93 15.42 5.88 -5.10
C ILE A 93 15.61 5.55 -6.59
N ASP A 94 16.17 6.46 -7.37
CA ASP A 94 16.39 6.25 -8.80
C ASP A 94 17.48 5.20 -9.09
N GLN A 95 18.53 5.15 -8.27
CA GLN A 95 19.52 4.07 -8.34
C GLN A 95 18.87 2.70 -8.10
N VAL A 96 18.09 2.55 -7.02
CA VAL A 96 17.38 1.29 -6.72
C VAL A 96 16.40 0.89 -7.84
N ARG A 97 15.72 1.86 -8.45
CA ARG A 97 14.84 1.62 -9.60
C ARG A 97 15.61 1.09 -10.81
N SER A 98 16.76 1.68 -11.11
CA SER A 98 17.59 1.26 -12.24
C SER A 98 18.11 -0.18 -12.06
N ILE A 99 18.49 -0.55 -10.84
CA ILE A 99 18.94 -1.91 -10.48
C ILE A 99 17.80 -2.91 -10.68
N ARG A 100 16.59 -2.60 -10.21
CA ARG A 100 15.41 -3.47 -10.38
C ARG A 100 14.95 -3.64 -11.82
N GLN A 101 15.15 -2.63 -12.68
CA GLN A 101 14.83 -2.76 -14.11
C GLN A 101 15.82 -3.68 -14.82
N ARG A 102 17.11 -3.59 -14.49
CA ARG A 102 18.14 -4.49 -15.02
C ARG A 102 17.87 -5.95 -14.66
N SER A 103 17.50 -6.22 -13.39
CA SER A 103 17.21 -7.59 -12.93
C SER A 103 15.92 -8.23 -13.47
N LYS A 104 15.08 -7.47 -14.20
CA LYS A 104 13.86 -8.00 -14.86
C LYS A 104 14.08 -8.33 -16.34
N THR A 105 15.21 -7.91 -16.89
CA THR A 105 15.55 -8.07 -18.32
C THR A 105 16.49 -9.26 -18.54
N GLU A 106 17.04 -9.81 -17.46
CA GLU A 106 17.77 -11.08 -17.40
C GLU A 106 16.83 -12.23 -17.01
#